data_AF-A0A7Y4WPZ9-F1
#
_entry.id   AF-A0A7Y4WPZ9-F1
#
_cell.length_a   1.000
_cell.length_b   1.000
_cell.length_c   1.000
_cell.angle_alpha   90.00
_cell.angle_beta   90.00
_cell.angle_gamma   90.00
#
_symmetry.space_group_name_H-M   'P 1'
#
loop_
_entity.id
_entity.type
_entity.pdbx_description
1 polymer ?
#
loop_
_entity_poly.entity_id
_entity_poly.type
_entity_poly.pdbx_seq_one_letter_code
_entity_poly.pdbx_strand_id
1 'polypeptide(L)'
;MGTNPQAACGAPFESFVQPVIAYCANWNGRADYLDQVEEAKRALAATGLLNWGQFTNTDIRWCPLNGTGFAPQPGRILLNPSLRGNRVELAVTLGHEMKHMSQWREMGENGFKCGYSQEMLAGRGQGRANSIERAAYEFEDVVRQRVSAYYAQSQSSRVPPNFSQSPNPQPAMGNRCGTPYGACYTATYAPIGNPCWCPSQMGPIVGRTF
;
A
#
# COMPACT_ATOMS: atom_id res chain seq x y z
N MET A 1 2.09 -46.29 2.84
CA MET A 1 1.95 -44.82 2.88
C MET A 1 3.09 -44.29 3.74
N GLY A 2 4.16 -43.78 3.14
CA GLY A 2 5.25 -43.15 3.88
C GLY A 2 4.81 -41.74 4.28
N THR A 3 4.84 -41.41 5.57
CA THR A 3 4.62 -40.04 6.03
C THR A 3 5.75 -39.18 5.48
N ASN A 4 5.41 -38.15 4.69
CA ASN A 4 6.40 -37.19 4.21
C ASN A 4 6.96 -36.45 5.43
N PRO A 5 8.24 -36.61 5.80
CA PRO A 5 8.80 -36.03 7.03
C PRO A 5 8.66 -34.50 7.09
N GLN A 6 8.49 -33.84 5.94
CA GLN A 6 8.22 -32.41 5.83
C GLN A 6 6.86 -31.99 6.39
N ALA A 7 5.85 -32.87 6.42
CA ALA A 7 4.54 -32.54 6.98
C ALA A 7 4.58 -32.47 8.52
N ALA A 8 5.50 -33.19 9.17
CA ALA A 8 5.57 -33.25 10.63
C ALA A 8 6.16 -31.99 11.27
N CYS A 9 7.10 -31.31 10.61
CA CYS A 9 7.76 -30.12 11.17
C CYS A 9 6.95 -28.82 11.07
N GLY A 10 5.90 -28.78 10.24
CA GLY A 10 5.01 -27.61 10.13
C GLY A 10 3.90 -27.55 11.18
N ALA A 11 3.66 -28.63 11.93
CA ALA A 11 2.56 -28.69 12.90
C ALA A 11 2.65 -27.62 14.01
N PRO A 12 3.83 -27.30 14.58
CA PRO A 12 3.95 -26.19 15.53
C PRO A 12 3.53 -24.86 14.92
N PHE A 13 3.95 -24.56 13.67
CA PHE A 13 3.52 -23.37 12.93
C PHE A 13 2.00 -23.26 12.87
N GLU A 14 1.34 -24.32 12.38
CA GLU A 14 -0.12 -24.35 12.24
C GLU A 14 -0.85 -24.12 13.58
N SER A 15 -0.31 -24.69 14.67
CA SER A 15 -0.94 -24.62 15.98
C SER A 15 -1.14 -23.19 16.50
N PHE A 16 -0.26 -22.25 16.13
CA PHE A 16 -0.41 -20.83 16.51
C PHE A 16 -0.97 -19.96 15.38
N VAL A 17 -0.80 -20.35 14.11
CA VAL A 17 -1.27 -19.56 12.96
C VAL A 17 -2.77 -19.71 12.74
N GLN A 18 -3.31 -20.93 12.83
CA GLN A 18 -4.71 -21.20 12.50
C GLN A 18 -5.72 -20.41 13.36
N PRO A 19 -5.53 -20.26 14.69
CA PRO A 19 -6.41 -19.40 15.50
C PRO A 19 -6.43 -17.94 15.02
N VAL A 20 -5.27 -17.40 14.61
CA VAL A 20 -5.16 -16.02 14.10
C VAL A 20 -5.88 -15.90 12.76
N ILE A 21 -5.68 -16.84 11.83
CA ILE A 21 -6.39 -16.84 10.54
C ILE A 21 -7.91 -16.85 10.77
N ALA A 22 -8.41 -17.75 11.61
CA ALA A 22 -9.83 -17.90 11.87
C ALA A 22 -10.44 -16.65 12.50
N TYR A 23 -9.73 -16.04 13.46
CA TYR A 23 -10.13 -14.78 14.07
C TYR A 23 -10.18 -13.63 13.06
N CYS A 24 -9.11 -13.44 12.29
CA CYS A 24 -9.00 -12.34 11.34
C CYS A 24 -9.96 -12.46 10.14
N ALA A 25 -10.28 -13.69 9.70
CA ALA A 25 -11.23 -13.94 8.62
C ALA A 25 -12.63 -13.39 8.93
N ASN A 26 -13.02 -13.42 10.21
CA ASN A 26 -14.34 -12.98 10.69
C ASN A 26 -14.35 -11.53 11.19
N TRP A 27 -13.22 -10.83 11.17
CA TRP A 27 -13.16 -9.47 11.68
C TRP A 27 -13.74 -8.47 10.67
N ASN A 28 -14.68 -7.63 11.13
CA ASN A 28 -15.47 -6.74 10.26
C ASN A 28 -14.63 -5.63 9.61
N GLY A 29 -13.65 -5.06 10.32
CA GLY A 29 -12.85 -3.93 9.83
C GLY A 29 -11.72 -4.29 8.85
N ARG A 30 -11.68 -5.53 8.36
CA ARG A 30 -10.57 -6.08 7.57
C ARG A 30 -10.34 -5.39 6.22
N ALA A 31 -11.37 -4.71 5.72
CA ALA A 31 -11.38 -4.01 4.43
C ALA A 31 -11.47 -2.47 4.56
N ASP A 32 -11.47 -1.92 5.77
CA ASP A 32 -11.49 -0.47 5.96
C ASP A 32 -10.14 0.13 5.56
N TYR A 33 -10.10 1.40 5.14
CA TYR A 33 -8.84 2.15 4.93
C TYR A 33 -7.79 1.45 4.04
N LEU A 34 -8.23 0.69 3.03
CA LEU A 34 -7.31 0.03 2.08
C LEU A 34 -6.52 1.05 1.24
N ASP A 35 -6.99 2.28 1.13
CA ASP A 35 -6.27 3.39 0.52
C ASP A 35 -4.93 3.67 1.22
N GLN A 36 -4.85 3.50 2.56
CA GLN A 36 -3.59 3.64 3.30
C GLN A 36 -2.61 2.51 2.98
N VAL A 37 -3.11 1.28 2.77
CA VAL A 37 -2.30 0.15 2.31
C VAL A 37 -1.77 0.42 0.90
N GLU A 38 -2.60 0.94 0.00
CA GLU A 38 -2.17 1.32 -1.36
C GLU A 38 -1.18 2.49 -1.36
N GLU A 39 -1.27 3.42 -0.41
CA GLU A 39 -0.25 4.46 -0.21
C GLU A 39 1.09 3.86 0.25
N ALA A 40 1.07 2.92 1.18
CA ALA A 40 2.27 2.22 1.65
C ALA A 40 2.95 1.41 0.52
N LYS A 41 2.17 0.68 -0.28
CA LYS A 41 2.68 -0.01 -1.49
C LYS A 41 3.36 0.96 -2.46
N ARG A 42 2.74 2.12 -2.71
CA ARG A 42 3.31 3.18 -3.56
C ARG A 42 4.64 3.70 -3.02
N ALA A 43 4.76 3.95 -1.73
CA ALA A 43 6.01 4.40 -1.12
C ALA A 43 7.12 3.35 -1.25
N LEU A 44 6.81 2.08 -0.99
CA LEU A 44 7.75 0.96 -1.17
C LEU A 44 8.19 0.80 -2.64
N ALA A 45 7.27 0.99 -3.59
CA ALA A 45 7.57 0.97 -5.01
C ALA A 45 8.42 2.17 -5.47
N ALA A 46 8.06 3.38 -5.05
CA ALA A 46 8.74 4.61 -5.41
C ALA A 46 10.19 4.67 -4.88
N THR A 47 10.46 4.02 -3.75
CA THR A 47 11.81 3.91 -3.17
C THR A 47 12.68 2.81 -3.81
N GLY A 48 12.12 2.06 -4.77
CA GLY A 48 12.79 0.96 -5.48
C GLY A 48 13.09 -0.26 -4.60
N LEU A 49 12.50 -0.34 -3.39
CA LEU A 49 12.71 -1.45 -2.47
C LEU A 49 11.89 -2.68 -2.85
N LEU A 50 10.70 -2.45 -3.37
CA LEU A 50 9.82 -3.47 -3.91
C LEU A 50 9.31 -2.98 -5.27
N ASN A 51 8.85 -3.89 -6.13
CA ASN A 51 8.14 -3.57 -7.35
C ASN A 51 6.67 -4.02 -7.28
N TRP A 52 5.82 -3.47 -8.14
CA TRP A 52 4.39 -3.78 -8.17
C TRP A 52 4.08 -5.28 -8.35
N GLY A 53 4.90 -6.00 -9.11
CA GLY A 53 4.76 -7.43 -9.33
C GLY A 53 4.94 -8.27 -8.05
N GLN A 54 5.68 -7.76 -7.07
CA GLN A 54 5.83 -8.45 -5.78
C GLN A 54 4.54 -8.42 -4.96
N PHE A 55 3.72 -7.37 -5.07
CA PHE A 55 2.43 -7.27 -4.41
C PHE A 55 1.31 -8.04 -5.13
N THR A 56 1.53 -8.45 -6.38
CA THR A 56 0.55 -9.22 -7.14
C THR A 56 0.27 -10.54 -6.44
N ASN A 57 -1.01 -10.91 -6.34
CA ASN A 57 -1.50 -12.11 -5.64
C ASN A 57 -1.25 -12.11 -4.11
N THR A 58 -1.01 -10.94 -3.51
CA THR A 58 -0.94 -10.80 -2.05
C THR A 58 -2.22 -10.12 -1.53
N ASP A 59 -3.04 -10.87 -0.80
CA ASP A 59 -4.22 -10.40 -0.06
C ASP A 59 -3.76 -9.73 1.24
N ILE A 60 -3.84 -8.40 1.29
CA ILE A 60 -3.43 -7.60 2.45
C ILE A 60 -4.67 -7.09 3.16
N ARG A 61 -4.82 -7.46 4.43
CA ARG A 61 -6.01 -7.15 5.25
C ARG A 61 -5.61 -6.59 6.60
N TRP A 62 -6.53 -5.84 7.19
CA TRP A 62 -6.39 -5.42 8.58
C TRP A 62 -6.87 -6.52 9.53
N CYS A 63 -6.23 -6.67 10.69
CA CYS A 63 -6.67 -7.53 11.79
C CYS A 63 -6.06 -7.05 13.12
N PRO A 64 -6.78 -7.04 14.25
CA PRO A 64 -6.23 -6.64 15.54
C PRO A 64 -5.32 -7.74 16.11
N LEU A 65 -4.06 -7.70 15.70
CA LEU A 65 -3.01 -8.64 16.07
C LEU A 65 -2.37 -8.27 17.42
N ASN A 66 -1.74 -9.24 18.08
CA ASN A 66 -0.78 -8.99 19.15
C ASN A 66 0.64 -8.76 18.57
N GLY A 67 0.75 -7.74 17.72
CA GLY A 67 1.91 -7.43 16.88
C GLY A 67 1.52 -6.37 15.83
N THR A 68 2.46 -5.91 15.00
CA THR A 68 2.19 -4.89 13.97
C THR A 68 1.77 -5.50 12.64
N GLY A 69 2.36 -6.63 12.25
CA GLY A 69 2.07 -7.36 11.03
C GLY A 69 2.14 -8.87 11.24
N PHE A 70 1.61 -9.63 10.29
CA PHE A 70 1.74 -11.08 10.25
C PHE A 70 1.52 -11.64 8.84
N ALA A 71 2.37 -12.58 8.43
CA ALA A 71 2.32 -13.29 7.15
C ALA A 71 1.94 -14.79 7.34
N PRO A 72 0.66 -15.10 7.64
CA PRO A 72 0.25 -16.43 8.08
C PRO A 72 0.40 -17.53 7.03
N GLN A 73 0.35 -17.18 5.75
CA GLN A 73 0.38 -18.13 4.64
C GLN A 73 0.87 -17.43 3.36
N PRO A 74 1.29 -18.19 2.32
CA PRO A 74 1.64 -17.60 1.03
C PRO A 74 0.53 -16.70 0.48
N GLY A 75 0.91 -15.50 0.04
CA GLY A 75 -0.01 -14.55 -0.58
C GLY A 75 -0.99 -13.89 0.38
N ARG A 76 -0.78 -13.94 1.70
CA ARG A 76 -1.62 -13.23 2.67
C ARG A 76 -0.78 -12.48 3.70
N ILE A 77 -1.13 -11.21 3.90
CA ILE A 77 -0.57 -10.35 4.95
C ILE A 77 -1.72 -9.79 5.79
N LEU A 78 -1.54 -9.82 7.10
CA LEU A 78 -2.42 -9.22 8.09
C LEU A 78 -1.68 -8.06 8.76
N LEU A 79 -2.32 -6.90 8.88
CA LEU A 79 -1.73 -5.69 9.47
C LEU A 79 -2.58 -5.21 10.65
N ASN A 80 -1.94 -4.70 11.70
CA ASN A 80 -2.65 -4.18 12.86
C ASN A 80 -3.30 -2.81 12.54
N PRO A 81 -4.60 -2.62 12.83
CA PRO A 81 -5.27 -1.34 12.74
C PRO A 81 -4.59 -0.18 13.50
N SER A 82 -3.75 -0.47 14.51
CA SER A 82 -2.96 0.55 15.21
C SER A 82 -1.98 1.29 14.31
N LEU A 83 -1.63 0.73 13.14
CA LEU A 83 -0.77 1.38 12.14
C LEU A 83 -1.50 2.46 11.33
N ARG A 84 -2.83 2.53 11.42
CA ARG A 84 -3.63 3.51 10.68
C ARG A 84 -3.21 4.93 11.03
N GLY A 85 -3.07 5.77 10.01
CA GLY A 85 -2.61 7.15 10.16
C GLY A 85 -1.09 7.31 10.33
N ASN A 86 -0.35 6.25 10.66
CA ASN A 86 1.11 6.27 10.70
C ASN A 86 1.70 5.68 9.40
N ARG A 87 1.85 6.54 8.39
CA ARG A 87 2.27 6.15 7.04
C ARG A 87 3.64 5.48 6.99
N VAL A 88 4.58 5.95 7.82
CA VAL A 88 5.94 5.39 7.87
C VAL A 88 5.89 3.99 8.46
N GLU A 89 5.31 3.82 9.65
CA GLU A 89 5.27 2.51 10.31
C GLU A 89 4.44 1.49 9.53
N LEU A 90 3.35 1.92 8.87
CA LEU A 90 2.58 1.05 8.00
C LEU A 90 3.43 0.52 6.84
N ALA A 91 4.17 1.39 6.17
CA ALA A 91 5.04 0.98 5.06
C ALA A 91 6.23 0.15 5.52
N VAL A 92 6.81 0.44 6.69
CA VAL A 92 7.87 -0.37 7.29
C VAL A 92 7.38 -1.77 7.63
N THR A 93 6.26 -1.87 8.34
CA THR A 93 5.63 -3.15 8.68
C THR A 93 5.27 -3.91 7.41
N LEU A 94 4.68 -3.26 6.41
CA LEU A 94 4.38 -3.91 5.15
C LEU A 94 5.66 -4.40 4.43
N GLY A 95 6.75 -3.64 4.48
CA GLY A 95 8.05 -4.08 3.96
C GLY A 95 8.56 -5.34 4.66
N HIS A 96 8.46 -5.40 5.98
CA HIS A 96 8.78 -6.57 6.79
C HIS A 96 7.98 -7.80 6.34
N GLU A 97 6.65 -7.70 6.28
CA GLU A 97 5.79 -8.82 5.88
C GLU A 97 6.01 -9.25 4.42
N MET A 98 6.36 -8.30 3.54
CA MET A 98 6.73 -8.62 2.16
C MET A 98 8.07 -9.39 2.08
N LYS A 99 8.97 -9.24 3.04
CA LYS A 99 10.17 -10.09 3.13
C LYS A 99 9.79 -11.53 3.45
N HIS A 100 8.83 -11.75 4.34
CA HIS A 100 8.25 -13.09 4.54
C HIS A 100 7.60 -13.63 3.27
N MET A 101 6.88 -12.81 2.50
CA MET A 101 6.34 -13.25 1.20
C MET A 101 7.44 -13.71 0.23
N SER A 102 8.61 -13.07 0.22
CA SER A 102 9.78 -13.53 -0.54
C SER A 102 10.27 -14.89 -0.03
N GLN A 103 10.42 -15.04 1.29
CA GLN A 103 10.87 -16.29 1.91
C GLN A 103 9.90 -17.45 1.64
N TRP A 104 8.58 -17.22 1.67
CA TRP A 104 7.59 -18.21 1.26
C TRP A 104 7.79 -18.68 -0.19
N ARG A 105 8.11 -17.77 -1.11
CA ARG A 105 8.36 -18.10 -2.54
C ARG A 105 9.68 -18.84 -2.73
N GLU A 106 10.72 -18.45 -2.00
CA GLU A 106 12.07 -19.03 -2.10
C GLU A 106 12.16 -20.43 -1.46
N MET A 107 11.57 -20.59 -0.27
CA MET A 107 11.65 -21.84 0.50
C MET A 107 10.51 -22.82 0.19
N GLY A 108 9.43 -22.33 -0.41
CA GLY A 108 8.17 -23.06 -0.50
C GLY A 108 7.44 -23.16 0.84
N GLU A 109 6.20 -23.63 0.80
CA GLU A 109 5.31 -23.62 1.96
C GLU A 109 5.85 -24.45 3.13
N ASN A 110 6.19 -25.71 2.86
CA ASN A 110 6.73 -26.60 3.90
C ASN A 110 8.09 -26.12 4.41
N GLY A 111 8.94 -25.57 3.53
CA GLY A 111 10.26 -25.07 3.91
C GLY A 111 10.16 -23.94 4.91
N PHE A 112 9.31 -22.95 4.65
CA PHE A 112 9.10 -21.82 5.55
C PHE A 112 8.51 -22.28 6.89
N LYS A 113 7.41 -23.06 6.89
CA LYS A 113 6.75 -23.55 8.12
C LYS A 113 7.69 -24.33 9.00
N CYS A 114 8.49 -25.23 8.41
CA CYS A 114 9.44 -26.04 9.14
C CYS A 114 10.62 -25.22 9.67
N GLY A 115 11.21 -24.35 8.84
CA GLY A 115 12.29 -23.48 9.29
C GLY A 115 11.84 -22.58 10.44
N TYR A 116 10.67 -21.97 10.31
CA TYR A 116 10.12 -21.10 11.35
C TYR A 116 9.83 -21.86 12.65
N SER A 117 9.22 -23.05 12.54
CA SER A 117 8.95 -23.91 13.70
C SER A 117 10.24 -24.31 14.42
N GLN A 118 11.30 -24.64 13.69
CA GLN A 118 12.60 -24.99 14.27
C GLN A 118 13.22 -23.81 15.03
N GLU A 119 13.15 -22.60 14.47
CA GLU A 119 13.65 -21.39 15.13
C GLU A 119 12.87 -21.08 16.43
N MET A 120 11.54 -21.25 16.41
CA MET A 120 10.69 -21.08 17.58
C MET A 120 10.97 -22.13 18.66
N LEU A 121 11.08 -23.41 18.29
CA LEU A 121 11.41 -24.50 19.21
C LEU A 121 12.82 -24.39 19.80
N ALA A 122 13.75 -23.78 19.05
CA ALA A 122 15.08 -23.43 19.55
C ALA A 122 15.07 -22.23 20.50
N GLY A 123 13.90 -21.66 20.83
CA GLY A 123 13.76 -20.54 21.76
C GLY A 123 14.21 -19.19 21.20
N ARG A 124 14.37 -19.06 19.87
CA ARG A 124 14.81 -17.80 19.24
C ARG A 124 13.70 -16.76 19.09
N GLY A 125 12.43 -17.19 19.23
CA GLY A 125 11.25 -16.32 19.24
C GLY A 125 11.03 -15.58 17.92
N GLN A 126 10.32 -14.45 17.99
CA GLN A 126 9.99 -13.58 16.85
C GLN A 126 10.95 -12.39 16.70
N GLY A 127 12.16 -12.49 17.26
CA GLY A 127 13.16 -11.42 17.25
C GLY A 127 14.32 -11.68 16.28
N ARG A 128 15.31 -10.78 16.26
CA ARG A 128 16.53 -10.92 15.42
C ARG A 128 17.41 -12.14 15.74
N ALA A 129 17.13 -12.88 16.82
CA ALA A 129 17.79 -14.15 17.09
C ALA A 129 17.30 -15.26 16.14
N ASN A 130 16.05 -15.18 15.68
CA ASN A 130 15.46 -16.07 14.67
C ASN A 130 15.94 -15.63 13.28
N SER A 131 16.57 -16.53 12.54
CA SER A 131 17.20 -16.23 11.25
C SER A 131 16.22 -15.77 10.17
N ILE A 132 14.98 -16.27 10.19
CA ILE A 132 13.92 -15.86 9.25
C ILE A 132 13.47 -14.43 9.57
N GLU A 133 13.21 -14.15 10.84
CA GLU A 133 12.83 -12.83 11.37
C GLU A 133 13.95 -11.81 11.21
N ARG A 134 15.20 -12.19 11.47
CA ARG A 134 16.37 -11.32 11.33
C ARG A 134 16.46 -10.72 9.95
N ALA A 135 16.27 -11.53 8.91
CA ALA A 135 16.29 -11.06 7.53
C ALA A 135 15.14 -10.08 7.22
N ALA A 136 13.98 -10.24 7.86
CA ALA A 136 12.86 -9.31 7.75
C ALA A 136 13.17 -7.98 8.47
N TYR A 137 13.73 -8.04 9.67
CA TYR A 137 14.17 -6.86 10.42
C TYR A 137 15.29 -6.07 9.73
N GLU A 138 16.29 -6.75 9.17
CA GLU A 138 17.35 -6.11 8.39
C GLU A 138 16.78 -5.39 7.16
N PHE A 139 15.78 -5.98 6.51
CA PHE A 139 15.07 -5.31 5.42
C PHE A 139 14.23 -4.12 5.92
N GLU A 140 13.55 -4.27 7.06
CA GLU A 140 12.81 -3.19 7.72
C GLU A 140 13.71 -1.97 8.01
N ASP A 141 14.96 -2.16 8.45
CA ASP A 141 15.89 -1.06 8.70
C ASP A 141 16.11 -0.21 7.43
N VAL A 142 16.28 -0.88 6.27
CA VAL A 142 16.44 -0.22 4.97
C VAL A 142 15.13 0.46 4.54
N VAL A 143 13.98 -0.21 4.73
CA VAL A 143 12.65 0.34 4.42
C VAL A 143 12.40 1.63 5.20
N ARG A 144 12.64 1.59 6.51
CA ARG A 144 12.46 2.72 7.42
C ARG A 144 13.26 3.93 6.97
N GLN A 145 14.53 3.74 6.63
CA GLN A 145 15.39 4.81 6.14
C GLN A 145 14.83 5.45 4.86
N ARG A 146 14.53 4.65 3.83
CA ARG A 146 14.13 5.20 2.52
C ARG A 146 12.72 5.77 2.52
N VAL A 147 11.78 5.11 3.20
CA VAL A 147 10.38 5.55 3.24
C VAL A 147 10.22 6.81 4.07
N SER A 148 10.98 6.97 5.17
CA SER A 148 10.98 8.22 5.94
C SER A 148 11.45 9.40 5.08
N ALA A 149 12.52 9.22 4.30
CA ALA A 149 13.01 10.24 3.37
C ALA A 149 11.97 10.57 2.28
N TYR A 150 11.33 9.54 1.69
CA TYR A 150 10.27 9.71 0.70
C TYR A 150 9.11 10.57 1.24
N TYR A 151 8.60 10.26 2.44
CA TYR A 151 7.49 11.03 3.00
C TYR A 151 7.91 12.45 3.40
N ALA A 152 9.12 12.66 3.92
CA ALA A 152 9.63 14.00 4.22
C ALA A 152 9.70 14.89 2.97
N GLN A 153 10.19 14.36 1.84
CA GLN A 153 10.23 15.06 0.55
C GLN A 153 8.83 15.38 0.01
N SER A 154 7.90 14.42 0.15
CA SER A 154 6.51 14.58 -0.31
C SER A 154 5.76 15.69 0.47
N GLN A 155 6.12 15.92 1.73
CA GLN A 155 5.55 17.00 2.54
C GLN A 155 6.15 18.36 2.16
N SER A 156 7.46 18.43 1.89
CA SER A 156 8.11 19.66 1.44
C SER A 156 7.57 20.17 0.10
N SER A 157 7.22 19.25 -0.80
CA SER A 157 6.63 19.59 -2.11
C SER A 157 5.18 20.08 -2.03
N ARG A 158 4.53 19.97 -0.86
CA ARG A 158 3.17 20.49 -0.60
C ARG A 158 3.15 21.89 0.00
N VAL A 159 4.30 22.55 0.16
CA VAL A 159 4.28 24.00 0.35
C VAL A 159 3.64 24.57 -0.91
N PRO A 160 2.41 25.13 -0.85
CA PRO A 160 1.86 25.80 -2.01
C PRO A 160 2.90 26.84 -2.42
N PRO A 161 3.22 26.98 -3.72
CA PRO A 161 4.18 27.99 -4.15
C PRO A 161 3.81 29.27 -3.43
N ASN A 162 4.77 29.82 -2.69
CA ASN A 162 4.56 31.04 -1.93
C ASN A 162 4.19 32.09 -2.98
N PHE A 163 2.89 32.27 -3.21
CA PHE A 163 2.33 33.35 -3.99
C PHE A 163 2.56 34.59 -3.15
N SER A 164 3.82 35.04 -3.12
CA SER A 164 4.12 36.45 -2.96
C SER A 164 3.18 37.14 -3.92
N GLN A 165 2.24 37.88 -3.34
CA GLN A 165 1.11 38.48 -4.00
C GLN A 165 1.63 39.44 -5.08
N SER A 166 1.92 38.90 -6.26
CA SER A 166 1.92 39.71 -7.47
C SER A 166 0.47 40.14 -7.66
N PRO A 167 0.18 41.43 -7.90
CA PRO A 167 -1.18 41.90 -8.11
C PRO A 167 -1.77 41.09 -9.26
N ASN A 168 -2.70 40.21 -8.91
CA ASN A 168 -3.20 39.16 -9.78
C ASN A 168 -3.76 39.81 -11.05
N PRO A 169 -3.17 39.63 -12.25
CA PRO A 169 -3.84 40.04 -13.47
C PRO A 169 -5.15 39.26 -13.50
N GLN A 170 -6.28 39.97 -13.53
CA GLN A 170 -7.57 39.31 -13.58
C GLN A 170 -7.55 38.29 -14.73
N PRO A 171 -7.96 37.02 -14.48
CA PRO A 171 -7.92 36.01 -15.51
C PRO A 171 -8.72 36.52 -16.70
N ALA A 172 -8.14 36.43 -17.89
CA ALA A 172 -8.82 36.80 -19.12
C ALA A 172 -10.16 36.05 -19.20
N MET A 173 -11.24 36.79 -19.44
CA MET A 173 -12.60 36.27 -19.49
C MET A 173 -12.98 36.00 -20.95
N GLY A 174 -13.51 34.81 -21.23
CA GLY A 174 -14.01 34.42 -22.56
C GLY A 174 -15.49 34.07 -22.51
N ASN A 175 -16.19 34.29 -23.62
CA ASN A 175 -17.59 33.85 -23.83
C ASN A 175 -17.73 32.87 -25.01
N ARG A 176 -16.62 32.27 -25.45
CA ARG A 176 -16.61 31.24 -26.47
C ARG A 176 -16.22 29.91 -25.85
N CYS A 177 -16.95 28.87 -26.17
CA CYS A 177 -16.69 27.51 -25.72
C CYS A 177 -16.14 26.67 -26.86
N GLY A 178 -14.92 26.17 -26.70
CA GLY A 178 -14.24 25.32 -27.68
C GLY A 178 -14.48 23.86 -27.39
N THR A 179 -14.99 23.14 -28.37
CA THR A 179 -15.29 21.70 -28.32
C THR A 179 -14.51 20.97 -29.42
N PRO A 180 -14.41 19.63 -29.39
CA PRO A 180 -13.81 18.86 -30.48
C PRO A 180 -14.46 19.06 -31.87
N TYR A 181 -15.70 19.57 -31.90
CA TYR A 181 -16.51 19.70 -33.12
C TYR A 181 -16.67 21.16 -33.58
N GLY A 182 -16.00 22.11 -32.94
CA GLY A 182 -16.09 23.54 -33.24
C GLY A 182 -16.27 24.40 -31.99
N ALA A 183 -16.75 25.63 -32.17
CA ALA A 183 -16.96 26.57 -31.08
C ALA A 183 -18.37 27.16 -31.09
N CYS A 184 -18.88 27.49 -29.91
CA CYS A 184 -20.14 28.21 -29.73
C CYS A 184 -19.97 29.39 -28.78
N TYR A 185 -20.95 30.30 -28.77
CA TYR A 185 -21.02 31.37 -27.78
C TYR A 185 -21.79 30.92 -26.53
N THR A 186 -21.31 31.32 -25.35
CA THR A 186 -21.96 31.12 -24.06
C THR A 186 -22.67 32.40 -23.62
N ALA A 187 -23.78 32.26 -22.90
CA ALA A 187 -24.52 33.41 -22.35
C ALA A 187 -23.78 34.11 -21.19
N THR A 188 -22.75 33.47 -20.62
CA THR A 188 -21.95 33.98 -19.51
C THR A 188 -20.47 34.04 -19.88
N TYR A 189 -19.77 35.05 -19.35
CA TYR A 189 -18.31 35.13 -19.40
C TYR A 189 -17.73 34.29 -18.27
N ALA A 190 -16.72 33.48 -18.57
CA ALA A 190 -15.96 32.73 -17.59
C ALA A 190 -14.45 32.82 -17.88
N PRO A 191 -13.60 32.62 -16.86
CA PRO A 191 -12.15 32.54 -17.05
C PRO A 191 -11.79 31.58 -18.18
N ILE A 192 -10.87 31.97 -19.06
CA ILE A 192 -10.34 31.08 -20.11
C ILE A 192 -9.84 29.77 -19.49
N GLY A 193 -10.24 28.64 -20.09
CA GLY A 193 -9.90 27.28 -19.65
C GLY A 193 -10.97 26.62 -18.79
N ASN A 194 -11.96 27.35 -18.29
CA ASN A 194 -13.05 26.78 -17.50
C ASN A 194 -13.97 25.87 -18.33
N PRO A 195 -14.59 24.84 -17.72
CA PRO A 195 -15.57 24.00 -18.39
C PRO A 195 -16.76 24.82 -18.88
N CYS A 196 -17.20 24.55 -20.10
CA CYS A 196 -18.38 25.15 -20.71
C CYS A 196 -19.10 24.12 -21.57
N TRP A 197 -20.26 24.49 -22.12
CA TRP A 197 -21.10 23.58 -22.89
C TRP A 197 -21.63 24.27 -24.15
N CYS A 198 -21.61 23.54 -25.27
CA CYS A 198 -22.23 23.98 -26.51
C CYS A 198 -23.52 23.19 -26.81
N PRO A 199 -24.62 23.87 -27.18
CA PRO A 199 -25.82 23.17 -27.61
C PRO A 199 -25.56 22.44 -28.93
N SER A 200 -26.01 21.19 -29.04
CA SER A 200 -26.00 20.40 -30.28
C SER A 200 -27.30 19.62 -30.41
N GLN A 201 -27.58 19.08 -31.61
CA GLN A 201 -28.75 18.24 -31.84
C GLN A 201 -28.75 16.94 -31.00
N MET A 202 -27.58 16.50 -30.51
CA MET A 202 -27.43 15.31 -29.66
C MET A 202 -27.32 15.64 -28.17
N GLY A 203 -27.55 16.90 -27.78
CA GLY A 203 -27.38 17.39 -26.41
C GLY A 203 -26.14 18.27 -26.22
N PRO A 204 -25.89 18.74 -25.00
CA PRO A 204 -24.79 19.66 -24.73
C PRO A 204 -23.43 18.96 -24.80
N ILE A 205 -22.48 19.56 -25.51
CA ILE A 205 -21.11 19.04 -25.66
C ILE A 205 -20.18 19.84 -24.75
N VAL A 206 -19.40 19.13 -23.92
CA VAL A 206 -18.42 19.75 -23.02
C VAL A 206 -17.26 20.35 -23.82
N GLY A 207 -16.89 21.57 -23.46
CA GLY A 207 -15.71 22.26 -23.99
C GLY A 207 -14.96 23.03 -22.91
N ARG A 208 -14.06 23.90 -23.37
CA ARG A 208 -13.38 24.89 -22.52
C ARG A 208 -13.52 26.30 -23.07
N THR A 209 -13.64 27.27 -22.17
CA THR A 209 -13.69 28.68 -22.56
C THR A 209 -12.36 29.15 -23.14
N PHE A 210 -12.41 30.01 -24.16
CA PHE A 210 -11.24 30.65 -24.75
C PHE A 210 -11.58 32.06 -25.25
#